data_AF-A0A5C5W4A8-F1
#
_entry.id   AF-A0A5C5W4A8-F1
#
_cell.length_a   1.000
_cell.length_b   1.000
_cell.length_c   1.000
_cell.angle_alpha   90.00
_cell.angle_beta   90.00
_cell.angle_gamma   90.00
#
_symmetry.space_group_name_H-M   'P 1'
#
loop_
_entity.id
_entity.type
_entity.pdbx_description
1 polymer ?
#
loop_
_entity_poly.entity_id
_entity_poly.type
_entity_poly.pdbx_seq_one_letter_code
_entity_poly.pdbx_strand_id
1 'polypeptide(L)' 'MLILTDEQLDWIAAKIPDPPARPKGGRPCADKRRTLRGIFWILDNGAKWKDLPSEFGSKSTVHRWFGGVALSEHRRK' A
#
# COMPACT_ATOMS: atom_id res chain seq x y z
N MET A 1 7.67 15.89 3.57
CA MET A 1 6.48 15.22 4.14
C MET A 1 5.29 15.44 3.24
N LEU A 2 5.18 14.62 2.20
CA LEU A 2 3.98 14.44 1.40
C LEU A 2 2.80 14.11 2.32
N ILE A 3 1.96 15.11 2.61
CA ILE A 3 0.70 14.91 3.32
C ILE A 3 -0.36 14.59 2.28
N LEU A 4 -0.73 13.31 2.18
CA LEU A 4 -1.90 12.89 1.42
C LEU A 4 -3.15 13.17 2.25
N THR A 5 -4.01 14.04 1.71
CA THR A 5 -5.36 14.20 2.25
C THR A 5 -6.14 12.90 2.12
N ASP A 6 -7.17 12.74 2.93
CA ASP A 6 -8.04 11.56 2.86
C ASP A 6 -8.73 11.43 1.50
N GLU A 7 -9.09 12.54 0.86
CA GLU A 7 -9.69 12.53 -0.48
C GLU A 7 -8.70 12.07 -1.56
N GLN A 8 -7.46 12.53 -1.53
CA GLN A 8 -6.42 12.06 -2.46
C GLN A 8 -6.13 10.58 -2.24
N LEU A 9 -6.11 10.15 -0.98
CA LEU A 9 -5.88 8.76 -0.62
C LEU A 9 -7.02 7.87 -1.12
N ASP A 10 -8.27 8.32 -1.00
CA ASP A 10 -9.45 7.65 -1.56
C ASP A 10 -9.37 7.55 -3.08
N TRP A 11 -9.03 8.67 -3.73
CA TRP A 11 -8.91 8.70 -5.18
C TRP A 11 -7.86 7.71 -5.68
N ILE A 12 -6.69 7.63 -5.04
CA ILE A 12 -5.65 6.64 -5.36
C ILE A 12 -6.14 5.22 -5.05
N ALA A 13 -6.73 5.01 -3.88
CA ALA A 13 -7.22 3.71 -3.43
C ALA A 13 -8.27 3.12 -4.38
N ALA A 14 -9.11 3.96 -4.98
CA ALA A 14 -10.12 3.57 -5.96
C ALA A 14 -9.52 3.14 -7.32
N LYS A 15 -8.32 3.61 -7.66
CA LYS A 15 -7.63 3.25 -8.91
C LYS A 15 -6.83 1.95 -8.80
N ILE A 16 -6.52 1.52 -7.59
CA ILE A 16 -5.74 0.32 -7.34
C ILE A 16 -6.70 -0.87 -7.17
N PRO A 17 -6.59 -1.94 -7.98
CA PRO A 17 -7.44 -3.10 -7.83
C PRO A 17 -7.24 -3.73 -6.44
N ASP A 18 -8.33 -4.20 -5.84
CA ASP A 18 -8.22 -4.97 -4.61
C ASP A 18 -7.47 -6.28 -4.85
N PRO A 19 -6.65 -6.72 -3.88
CA PRO A 19 -5.98 -7.99 -4.00
C PRO A 19 -7.01 -9.12 -4.08
N PRO A 20 -6.71 -10.19 -4.84
CA PRO A 20 -7.66 -11.28 -5.05
C PRO A 20 -8.06 -11.91 -3.71
N ALA A 21 -9.36 -12.19 -3.57
CA ALA A 21 -9.87 -12.91 -2.42
C ALA A 21 -9.15 -14.26 -2.28
N ARG A 22 -8.72 -14.59 -1.06
CA ARG A 22 -8.06 -15.87 -0.80
C ARG A 22 -9.13 -16.97 -0.73
N PRO A 23 -9.10 -17.99 -1.61
CA PRO A 23 -10.16 -18.99 -1.70
C PRO A 23 -10.29 -19.86 -0.45
N LYS A 24 -9.22 -19.98 0.36
CA LYS A 24 -9.21 -20.73 1.62
C LYS A 24 -9.54 -19.88 2.85
N GLY A 25 -9.97 -18.63 2.67
CA GLY A 25 -10.06 -17.67 3.76
C GLY A 25 -8.69 -17.33 4.37
N GLY A 26 -8.70 -16.66 5.52
CA GLY A 26 -7.49 -16.29 6.27
C GLY A 26 -7.56 -14.90 6.88
N ARG A 27 -6.41 -14.39 7.33
CA ARG A 27 -6.31 -13.05 7.95
C ARG A 27 -6.92 -11.99 7.03
N PRO A 28 -7.79 -11.10 7.55
CA PRO A 28 -8.39 -10.02 6.78
C PRO A 28 -7.34 -9.26 5.98
N CYS A 29 -7.73 -8.79 4.78
CA CYS A 29 -6.83 -8.02 3.95
C CYS A 29 -6.38 -6.77 4.71
N ALA A 30 -5.14 -6.34 4.45
CA ALA A 30 -4.62 -5.14 5.06
C ALA A 30 -5.44 -3.93 4.63
N ASP A 31 -5.61 -2.98 5.55
CA ASP A 31 -6.23 -1.70 5.24
C ASP A 31 -5.45 -1.01 4.10
N LYS A 32 -6.13 -0.84 2.96
CA LYS A 32 -5.57 -0.27 1.73
C LYS A 32 -5.07 1.16 1.97
N ARG A 33 -5.83 2.00 2.69
CA ARG A 33 -5.46 3.39 2.98
C ARG A 33 -4.22 3.46 3.85
N ARG A 34 -4.20 2.66 4.91
CA ARG A 34 -3.07 2.58 5.85
C ARG A 34 -1.79 2.13 5.15
N THR A 35 -1.92 1.14 4.27
CA THR A 35 -0.80 0.61 3.49
C THR A 35 -0.26 1.64 2.50
N LEU A 36 -1.15 2.34 1.79
CA LEU A 36 -0.76 3.40 0.86
C LEU A 36 -0.03 4.54 1.58
N ARG A 37 -0.54 5.02 2.73
CA ARG A 37 0.15 6.03 3.55
C ARG A 37 1.58 5.59 3.90
N GLY A 38 1.77 4.32 4.26
CA GLY A 38 3.11 3.76 4.53
C GLY A 38 4.04 3.75 3.32
N ILE A 39 3.52 3.41 2.13
CA ILE A 39 4.30 3.48 0.88
C ILE A 39 4.75 4.91 0.61
N PHE A 40 3.83 5.87 0.68
CA PHE A 40 4.17 7.28 0.44
C PHE A 40 5.15 7.84 1.47
N TRP A 41 5.03 7.43 2.73
CA TRP A 41 6.01 7.81 3.75
C TRP A 41 7.42 7.31 3.39
N ILE A 42 7.57 6.06 2.94
CA ILE A 42 8.85 5.51 2.48
C ILE A 42 9.40 6.31 1.29
N LEU A 43 8.55 6.63 0.31
CA LEU A 43 8.94 7.36 -0.90
C LEU A 43 9.35 8.81 -0.60
N ASP A 44 8.67 9.47 0.33
CA ASP A 44 8.98 10.86 0.74
C ASP A 44 10.26 10.95 1.58
N ASN A 45 10.45 10.00 2.51
CA ASN A 45 11.59 10.04 3.45
C ASN A 45 12.84 9.32 2.91
N GLY A 46 12.71 8.50 1.87
CA GLY A 46 13.79 7.63 1.38
C GLY A 46 14.24 6.57 2.39
N ALA A 47 13.43 6.30 3.42
CA ALA A 47 13.76 5.39 4.50
C ALA A 47 13.76 3.92 4.04
N LYS A 48 14.48 3.06 4.77
CA LYS A 48 14.42 1.61 4.51
C LYS A 48 13.09 1.06 5.01
N TRP A 49 12.56 0.04 4.34
CA TRP A 49 11.32 -0.66 4.74
C TRP A 49 11.30 -1.15 6.19
N LYS A 50 12.47 -1.47 6.76
CA LYS A 50 12.59 -1.91 8.16
C LYS A 50 12.28 -0.81 9.17
N ASP A 51 12.40 0.45 8.76
CA ASP A 51 12.23 1.64 9.60
C ASP A 51 10.81 2.22 9.44
N LEU A 52 9.92 1.53 8.71
CA LEU A 52 8.53 1.92 8.55
C LEU A 52 7.84 1.97 9.93
N PRO A 53 7.22 3.11 10.30
CA PRO A 53 6.40 3.21 11.50
C PRO A 53 5.27 2.17 11.54
N SER A 54 5.07 1.57 12.72
CA SER A 54 4.05 0.52 12.92
C SER A 54 2.62 1.04 12.74
N GLU A 55 2.40 2.36 12.83
CA GLU A 55 1.12 3.02 12.53
C GLU A 55 0.66 2.77 11.08
N PHE A 56 1.57 2.48 10.14
CA PHE A 56 1.23 2.15 8.75
C PHE A 56 1.02 0.64 8.50
N GLY A 57 1.15 -0.17 9.55
CA GLY A 57 0.96 -1.62 9.50
C GLY A 57 2.28 -2.38 9.44
N SER A 58 2.22 -3.66 9.07
CA SER A 58 3.42 -4.49 8.99
C SER A 58 4.25 -4.13 7.76
N LYS A 59 5.55 -3.87 7.96
CA LYS A 59 6.52 -3.65 6.86
C LYS A 59 6.42 -4.68 5.74
N SER A 60 6.22 -5.96 6.07
CA SER A 60 6.12 -7.04 5.08
C SER A 60 4.86 -6.93 4.22
N THR A 61 3.76 -6.46 4.81
CA THR A 61 2.51 -6.19 4.10
C THR A 61 2.67 -5.01 3.16
N VAL A 62 3.23 -3.90 3.66
CA VAL A 62 3.42 -2.67 2.86
C VAL A 62 4.36 -2.91 1.68
N HIS A 63 5.48 -3.59 1.91
CA HIS A 63 6.42 -3.97 0.84
C HIS A 63 5.77 -4.88 -0.21
N ARG A 64 4.96 -5.86 0.21
CA ARG A 64 4.23 -6.73 -0.72
C ARG A 64 3.23 -5.94 -1.58
N TRP A 65 2.53 -4.99 -0.97
CA TRP A 65 1.60 -4.11 -1.66
C TRP A 65 2.31 -3.23 -2.69
N PHE A 66 3.46 -2.66 -2.33
CA PHE A 66 4.26 -1.87 -3.27
C PHE A 66 4.61 -2.68 -4.54
N GLY A 67 5.04 -3.93 -4.38
CA GLY A 67 5.27 -4.82 -5.52
C GLY A 67 4.00 -5.09 -6.35
N GLY A 68 2.86 -5.34 -5.71
CA GLY A 68 1.59 -5.57 -6.42
C GLY A 68 1.07 -4.35 -7.19
N VAL A 69 1.22 -3.15 -6.64
CA VAL A 69 0.83 -1.89 -7.28
C VAL A 69 1.79 -1.53 -8.41
N ALA A 70 3.11 -1.64 -8.21
CA ALA A 70 4.09 -1.34 -9.26
C ALA A 70 4.00 -2.29 -10.46
N LEU A 71 3.65 -3.57 -10.22
CA LEU A 71 3.53 -4.59 -11.27
C LEU A 71 2.18 -4.55 -12.00
N SER A 72 1.14 -3.93 -11.43
CA SER A 72 -0.16 -3.82 -12.10
C SER A 72 -0.16 -2.77 -13.22
N GLU A 73 0.67 -1.72 -13.11
CA GLU A 73 0.84 -0.72 -14.18
C GLU A 73 1.56 -1.29 -15.42
N HIS A 74 2.44 -2.27 -15.25
CA HIS A 74 3.17 -2.91 -16.35
C HIS A 74 2.35 -3.94 -17.15
N ARG A 75 1.17 -4.34 -16.67
CA ARG A 75 0.26 -5.27 -17.38
C ARG A 75 -0.83 -4.59 -18.21
N ARG A 76 -0.74 -3.26 -18.40
CA ARG A 76 -1.55 -2.50 -19.39
C ARG A 76 -0.75 -2.21 -20.67
N LYS A 77 -0.21 -3.25 -21.29
CA LYS A 77 0.18 -3.26 -22.71
C LYS A 77 -0.32 -4.52 -23.36
#